data_AF-A0A848ZQD2-F1
#
_entry.id   AF-A0A848ZQD2-F1
#
_cell.length_a   1.000
_cell.length_b   1.000
_cell.length_c   1.000
_cell.angle_alpha   90.00
_cell.angle_beta   90.00
_cell.angle_gamma   90.00
#
_symmetry.space_group_name_H-M   'P 1'
#
loop_
_entity.id
_entity.type
_entity.pdbx_description
1 polymer ?
#
loop_
_entity_poly.entity_id
_entity_poly.type
_entity_poly.pdbx_seq_one_letter_code
_entity_poly.pdbx_strand_id
1 'polypeptide(L)'
;QEDDPETEDVDESEEAPTRLAPGIRVKLNNAFFQENILDKEGASELLSQANFSEFFRGVHLSVPDDILLLLDLTQGNITINYNYKSVTSSTDSTVIDNERDFVLYFIRRDSSTGTAIGNAVNSFVNEAYPAEIENSMDTGENASKIYLKGGAGSYAQIKLFDESGGAEIINQIKQGNWIINEANLVFYVDRSTLDAAGTQIEPSKLYLYKDNTNTSVYNQFLETEQDFSDGNITNYDGGLNEENGKGQSYKVKITNHINDIIVRDSTNATLNLTVTSDIRITATNKAMMANGEEDNIPVMSTVNPLGTVLYGSNNLPSGMEDKKLKLEIFYTKAN
;
A
#
# COMPACT_ATOMS: atom_id res chain seq x y z
N GLN A 1 24.81 25.50 19.14
CA GLN A 1 25.05 24.52 20.21
C GLN A 1 25.19 25.30 21.51
N GLU A 2 25.56 24.71 22.65
CA GLU A 2 26.21 25.52 23.70
C GLU A 2 27.68 25.69 23.32
N ASP A 3 28.27 26.84 23.66
CA ASP A 3 29.67 27.20 23.40
C ASP A 3 30.61 26.23 24.13
N ASP A 4 31.59 25.65 23.42
CA ASP A 4 32.55 24.73 24.03
C ASP A 4 33.71 25.51 24.68
N PRO A 5 33.91 25.42 26.01
CA PRO A 5 34.96 26.18 26.68
C PRO A 5 36.38 25.76 26.26
N GLU A 6 36.57 24.67 25.50
CA GLU A 6 37.87 24.25 24.98
C GLU A 6 38.22 24.85 23.60
N THR A 7 37.29 25.55 22.92
CA THR A 7 37.50 26.21 21.62
C THR A 7 37.51 27.74 21.76
N GLU A 8 38.58 28.30 22.35
CA GLU A 8 38.70 29.76 22.64
C GLU A 8 38.48 30.71 21.43
N ASP A 9 38.60 30.22 20.19
CA ASP A 9 38.53 31.00 18.96
C ASP A 9 37.22 30.82 18.15
N VAL A 10 36.31 29.92 18.56
CA VAL A 10 35.05 29.61 17.85
C VAL A 10 33.91 29.55 18.86
N ASP A 11 32.87 30.39 18.69
CA ASP A 11 31.66 30.33 19.52
C ASP A 11 30.59 29.48 18.81
N GLU A 12 30.48 28.20 19.19
CA GLU A 12 29.50 27.27 18.59
C GLU A 12 28.05 27.61 18.99
N SER A 13 27.83 28.57 19.90
CA SER A 13 26.52 29.12 20.22
C SER A 13 26.07 30.22 19.25
N GLU A 14 27.01 30.89 18.58
CA GLU A 14 26.74 31.85 17.49
C GLU A 14 26.53 31.17 16.13
N GLU A 15 26.88 29.89 15.99
CA GLU A 15 26.60 29.12 14.79
C GLU A 15 25.09 28.99 14.52
N ALA A 16 24.71 29.15 13.24
CA ALA A 16 23.33 29.02 12.82
C ALA A 16 22.77 27.66 13.28
N PRO A 17 21.60 27.61 13.95
CA PRO A 17 21.09 26.37 14.52
C PRO A 17 20.86 25.35 13.41
N THR A 18 21.47 24.18 13.55
CA THR A 18 21.28 23.07 12.63
C THR A 18 19.82 22.65 12.64
N ARG A 19 19.12 22.94 11.54
CA ARG A 19 17.72 22.55 11.35
C ARG A 19 17.65 21.15 10.82
N LEU A 20 16.98 20.31 11.57
CA LEU A 20 16.81 18.91 11.26
C LEU A 20 15.38 18.66 10.78
N ALA A 21 15.24 17.86 9.72
CA ALA A 21 13.91 17.44 9.28
C ALA A 21 13.19 16.67 10.40
N PRO A 22 11.85 16.80 10.51
CA PRO A 22 11.08 16.00 11.45
C PRO A 22 11.35 14.51 11.29
N GLY A 23 11.52 13.79 12.39
CA GLY A 23 11.79 12.36 12.37
C GLY A 23 11.99 11.80 13.78
N ILE A 24 11.97 10.47 13.88
CA ILE A 24 12.24 9.76 15.12
C ILE A 24 13.76 9.73 15.32
N ARG A 25 14.23 10.31 16.42
CA ARG A 25 15.65 10.32 16.82
C ARG A 25 15.77 9.68 18.19
N VAL A 26 16.50 8.57 18.27
CA VAL A 26 16.64 7.79 19.49
C VAL A 26 18.11 7.63 19.81
N LYS A 27 18.51 7.98 21.03
CA LYS A 27 19.85 7.68 21.53
C LYS A 27 19.96 6.18 21.75
N LEU A 28 20.86 5.54 21.01
CA LEU A 28 21.11 4.10 21.13
C LEU A 28 22.10 3.82 22.26
N ASN A 29 22.26 2.54 22.61
CA ASN A 29 23.19 2.12 23.66
C ASN A 29 24.64 2.24 23.19
N ASN A 30 25.37 3.23 23.71
CA ASN A 30 26.79 3.45 23.37
C ASN A 30 27.67 2.21 23.61
N ALA A 31 27.41 1.44 24.68
CA ALA A 31 28.22 0.25 24.99
C ALA A 31 28.11 -0.83 23.91
N PHE A 32 26.92 -0.97 23.29
CA PHE A 32 26.72 -1.91 22.19
C PHE A 32 27.63 -1.56 21.00
N PHE A 33 27.67 -0.29 20.60
CA PHE A 33 28.49 0.15 19.45
C PHE A 33 29.98 0.20 19.78
N GLN A 34 30.35 0.48 21.03
CA GLN A 34 31.73 0.34 21.49
C GLN A 34 32.21 -1.10 21.32
N GLU A 35 31.51 -2.07 21.92
CA GLU A 35 31.93 -3.47 21.93
C GLU A 35 31.82 -4.13 20.54
N ASN A 36 30.76 -3.84 19.79
CA ASN A 36 30.44 -4.56 18.56
C ASN A 36 30.93 -3.88 17.28
N ILE A 37 31.33 -2.61 17.33
CA ILE A 37 31.85 -1.89 16.15
C ILE A 37 33.26 -1.38 16.42
N LEU A 38 33.47 -0.55 17.44
CA LEU A 38 34.76 0.12 17.65
C LEU A 38 35.85 -0.85 18.16
N ASP A 39 35.55 -1.68 19.16
CA ASP A 39 36.48 -2.67 19.73
C ASP A 39 36.76 -3.83 18.76
N LYS A 40 35.98 -3.95 17.68
CA LYS A 40 36.17 -4.93 16.60
C LYS A 40 37.05 -4.41 15.46
N GLU A 41 37.79 -3.32 15.66
CA GLU A 41 38.78 -2.85 14.68
C GLU A 41 39.74 -3.99 14.27
N GLY A 42 39.86 -4.21 12.96
CA GLY A 42 40.70 -5.27 12.39
C GLY A 42 40.13 -6.70 12.50
N ALA A 43 38.96 -6.88 13.13
CA ALA A 43 38.31 -8.18 13.23
C ALA A 43 37.67 -8.63 11.90
N SER A 44 37.45 -9.94 11.78
CA SER A 44 36.96 -10.57 10.54
C SER A 44 35.58 -10.05 10.10
N GLU A 45 34.76 -9.69 11.07
CA GLU A 45 33.38 -9.22 10.92
C GLU A 45 33.32 -7.88 10.16
N LEU A 46 34.36 -7.05 10.28
CA LEU A 46 34.45 -5.74 9.62
C LEU A 46 35.29 -5.76 8.32
N LEU A 47 35.81 -6.93 7.91
CA LEU A 47 36.70 -7.03 6.74
C LEU A 47 35.99 -6.81 5.40
N SER A 48 34.69 -7.12 5.31
CA SER A 48 33.93 -7.01 4.08
C SER A 48 32.45 -6.74 4.34
N GLN A 49 31.75 -6.22 3.32
CA GLN A 49 30.31 -5.97 3.39
C GLN A 49 29.52 -7.25 3.72
N ALA A 50 29.90 -8.40 3.17
CA ALA A 50 29.20 -9.66 3.41
C ALA A 50 29.33 -10.11 4.88
N ASN A 51 30.54 -10.04 5.44
CA ASN A 51 30.78 -10.36 6.85
C ASN A 51 30.01 -9.41 7.77
N PHE A 52 30.01 -8.11 7.45
CA PHE A 52 29.29 -7.11 8.23
C PHE A 52 27.78 -7.33 8.19
N SER A 53 27.22 -7.64 7.01
CA SER A 53 25.79 -7.93 6.87
C SER A 53 25.35 -9.16 7.67
N GLU A 54 26.16 -10.21 7.74
CA GLU A 54 25.88 -11.40 8.56
C GLU A 54 26.00 -11.11 10.07
N PHE A 55 26.96 -10.28 10.46
CA PHE A 55 27.20 -9.89 11.84
C PHE A 55 26.11 -8.96 12.39
N PHE A 56 25.84 -7.85 11.71
CA PHE A 56 24.93 -6.81 12.20
C PHE A 56 23.45 -7.16 11.98
N ARG A 57 23.12 -7.88 10.89
CA ARG A 57 21.79 -8.39 10.49
C ARG A 57 20.69 -7.36 10.24
N GLY A 58 20.76 -6.16 10.82
CA GLY A 58 19.84 -5.06 10.60
C GLY A 58 19.27 -4.48 11.89
N VAL A 59 18.26 -3.63 11.74
CA VAL A 59 17.56 -2.99 12.86
C VAL A 59 16.14 -3.52 12.92
N HIS A 60 15.74 -3.99 14.09
CA HIS A 60 14.36 -4.40 14.34
C HIS A 60 13.63 -3.29 15.09
N LEU A 61 12.54 -2.79 14.51
CA LEU A 61 11.68 -1.79 15.11
C LEU A 61 10.39 -2.47 15.55
N SER A 62 10.08 -2.39 16.84
CA SER A 62 8.81 -2.86 17.40
C SER A 62 8.08 -1.65 17.98
N VAL A 63 6.79 -1.54 17.63
CA VAL A 63 5.89 -0.51 18.12
C VAL A 63 4.78 -1.20 18.91
N PRO A 64 4.26 -0.63 20.00
CA PRO A 64 3.09 -1.17 20.70
C PRO A 64 1.86 -1.31 19.79
N ASP A 65 0.93 -2.19 20.20
CA ASP A 65 -0.06 -2.85 19.33
C ASP A 65 -1.14 -1.98 18.65
N ASP A 66 -1.15 -0.66 18.82
CA ASP A 66 -2.23 0.20 18.33
C ASP A 66 -1.78 1.31 17.35
N ILE A 67 -0.54 1.27 16.87
CA ILE A 67 0.00 2.32 15.99
C ILE A 67 0.65 1.73 14.75
N LEU A 68 0.14 2.12 13.58
CA LEU A 68 0.81 1.92 12.30
C LEU A 68 1.64 3.15 11.95
N LEU A 69 2.90 2.95 11.60
CA LEU A 69 3.82 4.01 11.21
C LEU A 69 4.19 3.86 9.73
N LEU A 70 3.97 4.93 8.97
CA LEU A 70 4.49 5.06 7.62
C LEU A 70 5.75 5.92 7.65
N LEU A 71 6.91 5.27 7.71
CA LEU A 71 8.22 5.94 7.76
C LEU A 71 8.90 5.86 6.39
N ASP A 72 9.53 6.95 5.96
CA ASP A 72 10.50 6.89 4.86
C ASP A 72 11.82 6.31 5.38
N LEU A 73 11.90 4.98 5.37
CA LEU A 73 13.09 4.24 5.81
C LEU A 73 14.31 4.49 4.92
N THR A 74 14.16 5.11 3.73
CA THR A 74 15.29 5.44 2.85
C THR A 74 16.15 6.59 3.40
N GLN A 75 15.62 7.35 4.35
CA GLN A 75 16.35 8.38 5.09
C GLN A 75 16.88 7.88 6.44
N GLY A 76 16.51 6.66 6.82
CA GLY A 76 16.92 6.05 8.09
C GLY A 76 18.41 5.73 8.11
N ASN A 77 19.10 6.20 9.16
CA ASN A 77 20.51 5.95 9.39
C ASN A 77 20.83 5.85 10.88
N ILE A 78 22.00 5.29 11.17
CA ILE A 78 22.63 5.36 12.50
C ILE A 78 23.94 6.13 12.34
N THR A 79 24.07 7.24 13.06
CA THR A 79 25.33 7.99 13.15
C THR A 79 26.05 7.59 14.43
N ILE A 80 27.27 7.06 14.27
CA ILE A 80 28.19 6.75 15.35
C ILE A 80 29.22 7.87 15.39
N ASN A 81 29.13 8.70 16.42
CA ASN A 81 30.16 9.67 16.74
C ASN A 81 31.18 9.03 17.68
N TYR A 82 32.46 9.08 17.34
CA TYR A 82 33.51 8.41 18.10
C TYR A 82 34.83 9.18 18.11
N ASN A 83 35.58 8.99 19.19
CA ASN A 83 36.91 9.55 19.37
C ASN A 83 37.97 8.50 19.06
N TYR A 84 39.04 8.92 18.40
CA TYR A 84 40.18 8.05 18.07
C TYR A 84 41.49 8.81 18.19
N LYS A 85 42.54 8.06 18.51
CA LYS A 85 43.90 8.59 18.59
C LYS A 85 44.60 8.39 17.26
N SER A 86 45.23 9.44 16.75
CA SER A 86 46.10 9.37 15.58
C SER A 86 47.47 9.98 15.87
N VAL A 87 48.46 9.67 15.03
CA VAL A 87 49.78 10.28 15.09
C VAL A 87 49.93 11.29 13.96
N THR A 88 50.58 12.42 14.24
CA THR A 88 50.70 13.55 13.29
C THR A 88 51.45 13.18 12.01
N SER A 89 52.45 12.29 12.07
CA SER A 89 53.08 11.73 10.88
C SER A 89 53.84 10.43 11.17
N SER A 90 54.35 9.75 10.13
CA SER A 90 55.26 8.59 10.29
C SER A 90 56.60 8.95 10.95
N THR A 91 56.93 10.24 11.03
CA THR A 91 58.19 10.77 11.59
C THR A 91 58.00 11.51 12.92
N ASP A 92 56.77 11.80 13.31
CA ASP A 92 56.40 12.49 14.55
C ASP A 92 55.29 11.68 15.24
N SER A 93 55.64 11.06 16.37
CA SER A 93 54.79 10.17 17.14
C SER A 93 53.93 10.90 18.17
N THR A 94 53.71 12.21 18.00
CA THR A 94 52.78 12.96 18.85
C THR A 94 51.37 12.42 18.66
N VAL A 95 50.78 11.91 19.74
CA VAL A 95 49.42 11.37 19.74
C VAL A 95 48.44 12.53 19.91
N ILE A 96 47.50 12.62 18.98
CA ILE A 96 46.41 13.60 18.99
C ILE A 96 45.07 12.87 19.08
N ASP A 97 44.17 13.41 19.90
CA ASP A 97 42.78 12.97 19.98
C ASP A 97 41.99 13.62 18.85
N ASN A 98 41.20 12.83 18.13
CA ASN A 98 40.37 13.27 17.02
C ASN A 98 38.95 12.73 17.19
N GLU A 99 38.00 13.43 16.61
CA GLU A 99 36.60 13.03 16.54
C GLU A 99 36.22 12.74 15.09
N ARG A 100 35.36 11.74 14.88
CA ARG A 100 34.80 11.43 13.56
C ARG A 100 33.40 10.84 13.69
N ASP A 101 32.60 11.10 12.66
CA ASP A 101 31.33 10.44 12.44
C ASP A 101 31.43 9.29 11.45
N PHE A 102 30.75 8.19 11.76
CA PHE A 102 30.51 7.09 10.85
C PHE A 102 29.01 6.85 10.70
N VAL A 103 28.51 6.88 9.46
CA VAL A 103 27.08 6.79 9.17
C VAL A 103 26.75 5.46 8.52
N LEU A 104 25.86 4.70 9.16
CA LEU A 104 25.30 3.46 8.67
C LEU A 104 23.96 3.72 7.98
N TYR A 105 23.89 3.39 6.69
CA TYR A 105 22.64 3.41 5.91
C TYR A 105 22.12 1.98 5.72
N PHE A 106 20.80 1.80 5.80
CA PHE A 106 20.16 0.48 5.67
C PHE A 106 19.42 0.33 4.35
N ILE A 107 18.47 1.22 4.11
CA ILE A 107 17.71 1.30 2.86
C ILE A 107 18.08 2.60 2.21
N ARG A 108 18.32 2.58 0.91
CA ARG A 108 18.66 3.78 0.13
C ARG A 108 17.93 3.77 -1.19
N ARG A 109 17.72 4.94 -1.79
CA ARG A 109 17.26 5.00 -3.17
C ARG A 109 18.45 5.00 -4.12
N ASP A 110 18.37 4.17 -5.14
CA ASP A 110 19.26 4.26 -6.29
C ASP A 110 19.06 5.62 -6.96
N SER A 111 20.14 6.37 -7.14
CA SER A 111 20.06 7.73 -7.67
C SER A 111 19.70 7.80 -9.16
N SER A 112 19.82 6.69 -9.90
CA SER A 112 19.57 6.63 -11.33
C SER A 112 18.17 6.10 -11.67
N THR A 113 17.68 5.14 -10.88
CA THR A 113 16.39 4.46 -11.11
C THR A 113 15.32 4.84 -10.09
N GLY A 114 15.70 5.46 -8.96
CA GLY A 114 14.80 5.74 -7.84
C GLY A 114 14.42 4.49 -7.03
N THR A 115 14.88 3.30 -7.43
CA THR A 115 14.54 2.02 -6.79
C THR A 115 15.10 1.95 -5.38
N ALA A 116 14.33 1.43 -4.42
CA ALA A 116 14.85 1.13 -3.08
C ALA A 116 15.86 -0.03 -3.15
N ILE A 117 17.05 0.18 -2.60
CA ILE A 117 18.10 -0.81 -2.40
C ILE A 117 18.17 -1.13 -0.91
N GLY A 118 18.20 -2.42 -0.58
CA GLY A 118 18.18 -2.92 0.79
C GLY A 118 16.93 -3.77 1.03
N ASN A 119 16.86 -4.39 2.21
CA ASN A 119 15.74 -5.25 2.59
C ASN A 119 15.02 -4.64 3.80
N ALA A 120 13.72 -4.43 3.67
CA ALA A 120 12.81 -4.22 4.79
C ALA A 120 11.73 -5.29 4.75
N VAL A 121 11.43 -5.82 5.93
CA VAL A 121 10.35 -6.78 6.12
C VAL A 121 9.47 -6.25 7.24
N ASN A 122 8.18 -6.10 6.95
CA ASN A 122 7.17 -5.80 7.96
C ASN A 122 6.48 -7.11 8.33
N SER A 123 6.47 -7.43 9.62
CA SER A 123 5.72 -8.57 10.16
C SER A 123 4.46 -8.09 10.85
N PHE A 124 3.31 -8.60 10.42
CA PHE A 124 2.03 -8.38 11.08
C PHE A 124 1.49 -9.72 11.56
N VAL A 125 1.10 -9.81 12.83
CA VAL A 125 0.41 -10.98 13.37
C VAL A 125 -1.07 -10.61 13.43
N ASN A 126 -1.83 -11.07 12.44
CA ASN A 126 -3.27 -10.83 12.40
C ASN A 126 -4.00 -11.94 13.17
N GLU A 127 -5.01 -11.54 13.93
CA GLU A 127 -5.99 -12.50 14.46
C GLU A 127 -6.78 -13.14 13.32
N ALA A 128 -7.22 -14.38 13.53
CA ALA A 128 -8.12 -15.05 12.61
C ALA A 128 -9.45 -14.28 12.50
N TYR A 129 -10.07 -14.35 11.31
CA TYR A 129 -11.41 -13.79 11.15
C TYR A 129 -12.42 -14.50 12.06
N PRO A 130 -13.43 -13.80 12.58
CA PRO A 130 -14.56 -14.44 13.24
C PRO A 130 -15.22 -15.47 12.30
N ALA A 131 -15.69 -16.59 12.85
CA ALA A 131 -16.28 -17.68 12.08
C ALA A 131 -17.46 -17.23 11.20
N GLU A 132 -18.21 -16.22 11.61
CA GLU A 132 -19.32 -15.65 10.82
C GLU A 132 -18.83 -15.03 9.49
N ILE A 133 -17.65 -14.40 9.51
CA ILE A 133 -17.02 -13.82 8.32
C ILE A 133 -16.37 -14.94 7.51
N GLU A 134 -15.57 -15.78 8.16
CA GLU A 134 -14.82 -16.87 7.50
C GLU A 134 -15.77 -17.81 6.73
N ASN A 135 -16.88 -18.24 7.34
CA ASN A 135 -17.86 -19.12 6.69
C ASN A 135 -18.64 -18.45 5.55
N SER A 136 -18.57 -17.11 5.42
CA SER A 136 -19.22 -16.36 4.35
C SER A 136 -18.29 -16.07 3.16
N MET A 137 -16.98 -16.31 3.33
CA MET A 137 -15.97 -16.10 2.30
C MET A 137 -15.81 -17.36 1.43
N ASP A 138 -15.56 -17.14 0.13
CA ASP A 138 -15.23 -18.19 -0.86
C ASP A 138 -16.18 -19.41 -0.87
N THR A 139 -17.48 -19.17 -0.70
CA THR A 139 -18.50 -20.23 -0.66
C THR A 139 -18.87 -20.77 -2.06
N GLY A 140 -18.35 -20.17 -3.14
CA GLY A 140 -18.75 -20.45 -4.52
C GLY A 140 -20.12 -19.87 -4.92
N GLU A 141 -20.87 -19.33 -3.97
CA GLU A 141 -22.20 -18.76 -4.18
C GLU A 141 -22.17 -17.23 -4.22
N ASN A 142 -23.24 -16.61 -4.73
CA ASN A 142 -23.39 -15.16 -4.69
C ASN A 142 -23.45 -14.66 -3.24
N ALA A 143 -22.52 -13.78 -2.88
CA ALA A 143 -22.39 -13.27 -1.52
C ALA A 143 -23.52 -12.29 -1.14
N SER A 144 -23.93 -12.33 0.13
CA SER A 144 -24.84 -11.33 0.71
C SER A 144 -24.10 -10.11 1.25
N LYS A 145 -22.88 -10.31 1.74
CA LYS A 145 -21.94 -9.28 2.16
C LYS A 145 -20.59 -9.51 1.50
N ILE A 146 -19.93 -8.43 1.13
CA ILE A 146 -18.59 -8.43 0.56
C ILE A 146 -17.67 -7.79 1.58
N TYR A 147 -16.73 -8.59 2.10
CA TYR A 147 -15.75 -8.14 3.07
C TYR A 147 -14.45 -7.79 2.36
N LEU A 148 -14.04 -6.52 2.42
CA LEU A 148 -12.79 -6.05 1.87
C LEU A 148 -11.86 -5.59 2.98
N LYS A 149 -10.59 -6.00 2.92
CA LYS A 149 -9.55 -5.57 3.85
C LYS A 149 -8.20 -5.55 3.13
N GLY A 150 -7.48 -4.44 3.22
CA GLY A 150 -6.11 -4.39 2.72
C GLY A 150 -5.11 -5.12 3.63
N GLY A 151 -3.81 -4.98 3.37
CA GLY A 151 -2.79 -5.77 4.08
C GLY A 151 -2.86 -7.25 3.71
N ALA A 152 -2.60 -8.14 4.68
CA ALA A 152 -2.89 -9.56 4.58
C ALA A 152 -4.38 -9.82 4.85
N GLY A 153 -5.24 -9.23 4.02
CA GLY A 153 -6.69 -9.20 4.18
C GLY A 153 -7.43 -9.96 3.08
N SER A 154 -8.53 -9.39 2.61
CA SER A 154 -9.45 -10.01 1.67
C SER A 154 -9.80 -9.10 0.50
N TYR A 155 -10.03 -9.71 -0.65
CA TYR A 155 -10.58 -9.10 -1.85
C TYR A 155 -11.80 -9.90 -2.31
N ALA A 156 -12.58 -9.34 -3.23
CA ALA A 156 -13.77 -9.99 -3.75
C ALA A 156 -13.64 -10.25 -5.24
N GLN A 157 -14.22 -11.37 -5.70
CA GLN A 157 -14.34 -11.67 -7.12
C GLN A 157 -15.75 -11.35 -7.61
N ILE A 158 -15.83 -10.67 -8.74
CA ILE A 158 -17.07 -10.22 -9.39
C ILE A 158 -17.09 -10.82 -10.78
N LYS A 159 -18.07 -11.70 -11.01
CA LYS A 159 -18.45 -12.14 -12.35
C LYS A 159 -19.64 -11.29 -12.78
N LEU A 160 -19.45 -10.45 -13.79
CA LEU A 160 -20.51 -9.53 -14.26
C LEU A 160 -21.74 -10.27 -14.77
N PHE A 161 -21.51 -11.43 -15.36
CA PHE A 161 -22.54 -12.26 -15.94
C PHE A 161 -22.32 -13.73 -15.56
N ASP A 162 -23.42 -14.46 -15.44
CA ASP A 162 -23.40 -15.92 -15.42
C ASP A 162 -23.09 -16.45 -16.83
N GLU A 163 -22.72 -17.73 -16.92
CA GLU A 163 -22.30 -18.35 -18.20
C GLU A 163 -23.41 -18.32 -19.28
N SER A 164 -24.69 -18.23 -18.86
CA SER A 164 -25.84 -18.31 -19.77
C SER A 164 -26.47 -16.93 -20.07
N GLY A 165 -26.78 -16.12 -19.05
CA GLY A 165 -27.45 -14.83 -19.18
C GLY A 165 -26.54 -13.70 -19.68
N GLY A 166 -25.23 -13.80 -19.49
CA GLY A 166 -24.26 -12.84 -20.04
C GLY A 166 -24.24 -12.77 -21.55
N ALA A 167 -24.23 -13.94 -22.19
CA ALA A 167 -24.28 -14.03 -23.64
C ALA A 167 -25.57 -13.42 -24.19
N GLU A 168 -26.70 -13.62 -23.52
CA GLU A 168 -27.99 -13.06 -23.94
C GLU A 168 -27.99 -11.53 -23.92
N ILE A 169 -27.58 -10.89 -22.81
CA ILE A 169 -27.59 -9.43 -22.73
C ILE A 169 -26.56 -8.78 -23.65
N ILE A 170 -25.38 -9.38 -23.79
CA ILE A 170 -24.37 -8.93 -24.76
C ILE A 170 -24.91 -9.03 -26.18
N ASN A 171 -25.55 -10.15 -26.53
CA ASN A 171 -26.15 -10.35 -27.85
C ASN A 171 -27.30 -9.37 -28.10
N GLN A 172 -28.15 -9.09 -27.11
CA GLN A 172 -29.21 -8.08 -27.23
C GLN A 172 -28.64 -6.69 -27.51
N ILE A 173 -27.58 -6.29 -26.81
CA ILE A 173 -26.92 -5.00 -27.02
C ILE A 173 -26.34 -4.94 -28.45
N LYS A 174 -25.65 -6.00 -28.89
CA LYS A 174 -25.08 -6.10 -30.24
C LYS A 174 -26.15 -6.05 -31.34
N GLN A 175 -27.20 -6.86 -31.21
CA GLN A 175 -28.30 -6.92 -32.19
C GLN A 175 -29.09 -5.61 -32.24
N GLY A 176 -29.25 -4.94 -31.10
CA GLY A 176 -29.91 -3.65 -31.00
C GLY A 176 -29.07 -2.47 -31.50
N ASN A 177 -27.79 -2.68 -31.83
CA ASN A 177 -26.82 -1.62 -32.12
C ASN A 177 -26.83 -0.52 -31.05
N TRP A 178 -26.94 -0.89 -29.77
CA TRP A 178 -26.98 0.11 -28.70
C TRP A 178 -25.58 0.65 -28.44
N ILE A 179 -25.50 1.96 -28.24
CA ILE A 179 -24.28 2.68 -27.87
C ILE A 179 -24.27 2.79 -26.36
N ILE A 180 -23.32 2.15 -25.69
CA ILE A 180 -23.17 2.24 -24.23
C ILE A 180 -22.54 3.58 -23.89
N ASN A 181 -23.30 4.45 -23.23
CA ASN A 181 -22.84 5.77 -22.80
C ASN A 181 -22.10 5.67 -21.46
N GLU A 182 -22.64 4.89 -20.51
CA GLU A 182 -22.05 4.71 -19.20
C GLU A 182 -22.44 3.33 -18.65
N ALA A 183 -21.49 2.65 -17.98
CA ALA A 183 -21.77 1.45 -17.21
C ALA A 183 -21.12 1.54 -15.84
N ASN A 184 -21.88 1.20 -14.79
CA ASN A 184 -21.44 1.36 -13.41
C ASN A 184 -21.71 0.12 -12.56
N LEU A 185 -20.84 -0.07 -11.57
CA LEU A 185 -21.12 -0.86 -10.38
C LEU A 185 -21.24 0.09 -9.19
N VAL A 186 -22.35 0.03 -8.48
CA VAL A 186 -22.57 0.80 -7.26
C VAL A 186 -22.54 -0.17 -6.08
N PHE A 187 -21.53 -0.01 -5.23
CA PHE A 187 -21.36 -0.79 -4.02
C PHE A 187 -21.88 0.01 -2.83
N TYR A 188 -22.91 -0.48 -2.17
CA TYR A 188 -23.43 0.17 -0.98
C TYR A 188 -22.76 -0.38 0.27
N VAL A 189 -22.41 0.52 1.19
CA VAL A 189 -21.75 0.18 2.45
C VAL A 189 -22.78 -0.41 3.43
N ASP A 190 -22.44 -1.53 4.04
CA ASP A 190 -23.19 -2.09 5.17
C ASP A 190 -22.83 -1.35 6.47
N ARG A 191 -23.50 -0.21 6.66
CA ARG A 191 -23.37 0.59 7.88
C ARG A 191 -23.72 -0.17 9.15
N SER A 192 -24.66 -1.10 9.09
CA SER A 192 -25.10 -1.82 10.28
C SER A 192 -23.96 -2.65 10.87
N THR A 193 -23.19 -3.32 10.00
CA THR A 193 -22.02 -4.11 10.39
C THR A 193 -20.86 -3.21 10.84
N LEU A 194 -20.56 -2.15 10.10
CA LEU A 194 -19.42 -1.26 10.42
C LEU A 194 -19.65 -0.44 11.69
N ASP A 195 -20.87 0.06 11.91
CA ASP A 195 -21.22 0.82 13.11
C ASP A 195 -21.17 -0.06 14.37
N ALA A 196 -21.62 -1.32 14.26
CA ALA A 196 -21.53 -2.28 15.35
C ALA A 196 -20.08 -2.65 15.70
N ALA A 197 -19.19 -2.69 14.70
CA ALA A 197 -17.76 -2.94 14.88
C ALA A 197 -16.98 -1.70 15.37
N GLY A 198 -17.60 -0.52 15.46
CA GLY A 198 -16.93 0.72 15.85
C GLY A 198 -15.92 1.24 14.82
N THR A 199 -16.07 0.88 13.55
CA THR A 199 -15.15 1.34 12.49
C THR A 199 -15.30 2.85 12.26
N GLN A 200 -14.20 3.59 12.37
CA GLN A 200 -14.18 5.05 12.22
C GLN A 200 -13.63 5.52 10.89
N ILE A 201 -12.73 4.76 10.28
CA ILE A 201 -12.04 5.15 9.03
C ILE A 201 -12.28 4.05 8.01
N GLU A 202 -12.82 4.43 6.86
CA GLU A 202 -13.08 3.55 5.74
C GLU A 202 -12.08 3.80 4.60
N PRO A 203 -11.81 2.80 3.74
CA PRO A 203 -10.99 2.99 2.56
C PRO A 203 -11.57 4.10 1.68
N SER A 204 -10.74 5.09 1.34
CA SER A 204 -11.20 6.23 0.53
C SER A 204 -11.54 5.84 -0.92
N LYS A 205 -10.97 4.73 -1.42
CA LYS A 205 -11.15 4.28 -2.80
C LYS A 205 -11.06 2.77 -2.93
N LEU A 206 -11.89 2.21 -3.80
CA LEU A 206 -11.83 0.80 -4.22
C LEU A 206 -11.13 0.65 -5.57
N TYR A 207 -10.44 -0.46 -5.77
CA TYR A 207 -9.75 -0.82 -7.00
C TYR A 207 -10.30 -2.11 -7.59
N LEU A 208 -10.75 -2.03 -8.84
CA LEU A 208 -11.32 -3.11 -9.62
C LEU A 208 -10.38 -3.39 -10.79
N TYR A 209 -9.95 -4.63 -10.90
CA TYR A 209 -8.98 -5.08 -11.90
C TYR A 209 -9.37 -6.44 -12.46
N LYS A 210 -8.87 -6.75 -13.66
CA LYS A 210 -9.15 -8.02 -14.33
C LYS A 210 -8.30 -9.12 -13.70
N ASP A 211 -8.95 -10.21 -13.35
CA ASP A 211 -8.30 -11.43 -12.87
C ASP A 211 -7.34 -12.00 -13.93
N ASN A 212 -6.31 -12.73 -13.51
CA ASN A 212 -5.21 -13.26 -14.33
C ASN A 212 -4.28 -12.21 -14.96
N THR A 213 -4.82 -11.19 -15.65
CA THR A 213 -3.98 -10.16 -16.30
C THR A 213 -3.55 -9.06 -15.34
N ASN A 214 -4.22 -8.91 -14.21
CA ASN A 214 -3.92 -7.90 -13.18
C ASN A 214 -3.98 -6.45 -13.70
N THR A 215 -4.72 -6.23 -14.79
CA THR A 215 -4.86 -4.91 -15.42
C THR A 215 -6.09 -4.20 -14.88
N SER A 216 -6.00 -2.89 -14.67
CA SER A 216 -7.15 -2.05 -14.32
C SER A 216 -8.31 -2.18 -15.33
N VAL A 217 -9.54 -2.02 -14.85
CA VAL A 217 -10.73 -1.93 -15.73
C VAL A 217 -10.86 -0.56 -16.40
N TYR A 218 -10.06 0.42 -15.96
CA TYR A 218 -9.95 1.75 -16.52
C TYR A 218 -8.68 1.93 -17.36
N ASN A 219 -8.63 3.04 -18.10
CA ASN A 219 -7.49 3.40 -18.92
C ASN A 219 -6.91 4.74 -18.48
N GLN A 220 -5.77 4.71 -17.78
CA GLN A 220 -5.08 5.90 -17.29
C GLN A 220 -4.59 6.83 -18.41
N PHE A 221 -4.38 6.32 -19.63
CA PHE A 221 -3.91 7.13 -20.78
C PHE A 221 -5.01 8.01 -21.38
N LEU A 222 -6.24 7.92 -20.87
CA LEU A 222 -7.33 8.83 -21.22
C LEU A 222 -7.42 10.03 -20.27
N GLU A 223 -6.63 10.05 -19.19
CA GLU A 223 -6.63 11.14 -18.22
C GLU A 223 -5.68 12.26 -18.66
N THR A 224 -5.98 13.48 -18.24
CA THR A 224 -5.03 14.58 -18.38
C THR A 224 -3.85 14.38 -17.42
N GLU A 225 -2.71 15.01 -17.71
CA GLU A 225 -1.54 14.96 -16.81
C GLU A 225 -1.90 15.48 -15.40
N GLN A 226 -2.72 16.53 -15.33
CA GLN A 226 -3.19 17.10 -14.07
C GLN A 226 -4.08 16.10 -13.32
N ASP A 227 -5.10 15.55 -13.97
CA ASP A 227 -6.02 14.59 -13.35
C ASP A 227 -5.27 13.36 -12.84
N PHE A 228 -4.38 12.79 -13.67
CA PHE A 228 -3.58 11.65 -13.27
C PHE A 228 -2.64 11.99 -12.11
N SER A 229 -1.98 13.16 -12.12
CA SER A 229 -1.14 13.62 -11.01
C SER A 229 -1.93 13.76 -9.71
N ASP A 230 -3.18 14.18 -9.78
CA ASP A 230 -4.05 14.32 -8.61
C ASP A 230 -4.71 12.99 -8.17
N GLY A 231 -4.47 11.90 -8.92
CA GLY A 231 -5.13 10.60 -8.66
C GLY A 231 -6.60 10.57 -9.05
N ASN A 232 -7.03 11.53 -9.87
CA ASN A 232 -8.35 11.58 -10.48
C ASN A 232 -8.35 10.72 -11.75
N ILE A 233 -9.10 9.61 -11.71
CA ILE A 233 -9.30 8.72 -12.85
C ILE A 233 -10.76 8.88 -13.28
N THR A 234 -11.01 9.83 -14.19
CA THR A 234 -12.36 10.29 -14.53
C THR A 234 -13.24 9.20 -15.14
N ASN A 235 -12.63 8.20 -15.77
CA ASN A 235 -13.27 7.02 -16.34
C ASN A 235 -13.45 5.83 -15.37
N TYR A 236 -13.19 6.02 -14.06
CA TYR A 236 -13.28 4.97 -13.04
C TYR A 236 -13.99 5.42 -11.75
N ASP A 237 -13.70 6.63 -11.25
CA ASP A 237 -14.14 7.13 -9.93
C ASP A 237 -13.65 6.25 -8.76
N GLY A 238 -14.49 5.30 -8.32
CA GLY A 238 -14.20 4.34 -7.25
C GLY A 238 -14.08 4.94 -5.86
N GLY A 239 -14.31 6.25 -5.71
CA GLY A 239 -14.20 6.96 -4.44
C GLY A 239 -15.36 6.66 -3.49
N LEU A 240 -15.09 6.81 -2.18
CA LEU A 240 -16.11 6.71 -1.15
C LEU A 240 -17.01 7.96 -1.17
N ASN A 241 -18.30 7.75 -1.35
CA ASN A 241 -19.31 8.75 -1.09
C ASN A 241 -19.71 8.71 0.39
N GLU A 242 -19.53 9.82 1.09
CA GLU A 242 -19.84 9.94 2.51
C GLU A 242 -21.02 10.87 2.77
N GLU A 243 -21.84 10.49 3.75
CA GLU A 243 -22.85 11.37 4.33
C GLU A 243 -22.62 11.45 5.83
N ASN A 244 -22.50 12.67 6.37
CA ASN A 244 -22.23 12.92 7.78
C ASN A 244 -20.98 12.20 8.33
N GLY A 245 -19.93 12.10 7.51
CA GLY A 245 -18.66 11.43 7.87
C GLY A 245 -18.75 9.90 7.94
N LYS A 246 -19.76 9.30 7.31
CA LYS A 246 -19.90 7.84 7.18
C LYS A 246 -20.05 7.44 5.72
N GLY A 247 -19.31 6.43 5.29
CA GLY A 247 -19.39 5.88 3.95
C GLY A 247 -20.78 5.32 3.63
N GLN A 248 -21.33 5.71 2.48
CA GLN A 248 -22.63 5.25 1.98
C GLN A 248 -22.48 4.33 0.79
N SER A 249 -21.59 4.68 -0.15
CA SER A 249 -21.39 3.90 -1.35
C SER A 249 -20.05 4.19 -2.03
N TYR A 250 -19.67 3.29 -2.94
CA TYR A 250 -18.62 3.49 -3.92
C TYR A 250 -19.23 3.30 -5.31
N LYS A 251 -18.97 4.23 -6.23
CA LYS A 251 -19.40 4.10 -7.63
C LYS A 251 -18.18 3.86 -8.50
N VAL A 252 -18.15 2.70 -9.17
CA VAL A 252 -17.08 2.34 -10.10
C VAL A 252 -17.62 2.37 -11.53
N LYS A 253 -17.02 3.20 -12.37
CA LYS A 253 -17.30 3.23 -13.81
C LYS A 253 -16.53 2.12 -14.51
N ILE A 254 -17.23 1.29 -15.26
CA ILE A 254 -16.67 0.19 -16.07
C ILE A 254 -17.07 0.29 -17.55
N THR A 255 -17.47 1.48 -18.01
CA THR A 255 -17.87 1.74 -19.39
C THR A 255 -16.85 1.22 -20.41
N ASN A 256 -15.55 1.46 -20.18
CA ASN A 256 -14.49 1.00 -21.08
C ASN A 256 -14.44 -0.54 -21.15
N HIS A 257 -14.54 -1.21 -20.01
CA HIS A 257 -14.53 -2.66 -19.94
C HIS A 257 -15.75 -3.28 -20.65
N ILE A 258 -16.95 -2.72 -20.43
CA ILE A 258 -18.16 -3.16 -21.13
C ILE A 258 -18.05 -2.93 -22.64
N ASN A 259 -17.53 -1.77 -23.07
CA ASN A 259 -17.29 -1.50 -24.49
C ASN A 259 -16.24 -2.43 -25.11
N ASP A 260 -15.20 -2.84 -24.37
CA ASP A 260 -14.24 -3.85 -24.85
C ASP A 260 -14.92 -5.19 -25.10
N ILE A 261 -15.81 -5.63 -24.21
CA ILE A 261 -16.55 -6.89 -24.36
C ILE A 261 -17.52 -6.81 -25.56
N ILE A 262 -18.22 -5.69 -25.72
CA ILE A 262 -19.31 -5.57 -26.68
C ILE A 262 -18.81 -5.20 -28.08
N VAL A 263 -17.84 -4.29 -28.19
CA VAL A 263 -17.38 -3.75 -29.48
C VAL A 263 -16.13 -4.47 -29.98
N ARG A 264 -15.25 -4.92 -29.08
CA ARG A 264 -13.95 -5.51 -29.43
C ARG A 264 -13.89 -7.02 -29.20
N ASP A 265 -15.03 -7.65 -28.89
CA ASP A 265 -15.16 -9.08 -28.57
C ASP A 265 -14.13 -9.55 -27.51
N SER A 266 -13.83 -8.67 -26.54
CA SER A 266 -12.94 -8.99 -25.44
C SER A 266 -13.56 -10.01 -24.49
N THR A 267 -12.73 -10.84 -23.87
CA THR A 267 -13.17 -11.83 -22.88
C THR A 267 -13.85 -11.14 -21.70
N ASN A 268 -15.01 -11.66 -21.28
CA ASN A 268 -15.65 -11.31 -20.01
C ASN A 268 -14.85 -11.91 -18.84
N ALA A 269 -13.75 -11.26 -18.49
CA ALA A 269 -12.88 -11.68 -17.39
C ALA A 269 -13.59 -11.52 -16.04
N THR A 270 -13.32 -12.44 -15.11
CA THR A 270 -13.60 -12.19 -13.67
C THR A 270 -12.89 -10.92 -13.23
N LEU A 271 -13.55 -10.12 -12.40
CA LEU A 271 -12.98 -8.88 -11.87
C LEU A 271 -12.68 -9.04 -10.38
N ASN A 272 -11.49 -8.66 -9.95
CA ASN A 272 -11.09 -8.63 -8.56
C ASN A 272 -11.28 -7.21 -8.01
N LEU A 273 -12.01 -7.08 -6.89
CA LEU A 273 -12.28 -5.84 -6.18
C LEU A 273 -11.50 -5.83 -4.86
N THR A 274 -10.73 -4.79 -4.63
CA THR A 274 -9.95 -4.59 -3.40
C THR A 274 -9.90 -3.11 -3.00
N VAL A 275 -9.23 -2.78 -1.91
CA VAL A 275 -8.95 -1.39 -1.50
C VAL A 275 -7.67 -0.88 -2.15
N THR A 276 -7.48 0.42 -2.24
CA THR A 276 -6.20 0.98 -2.69
C THR A 276 -5.83 2.25 -1.93
N SER A 277 -4.55 2.39 -1.56
CA SER A 277 -3.99 3.64 -1.05
C SER A 277 -3.69 4.66 -2.16
N ASP A 278 -3.48 4.19 -3.40
CA ASP A 278 -3.21 5.07 -4.54
C ASP A 278 -3.65 4.37 -5.84
N ILE A 279 -4.68 4.92 -6.49
CA ILE A 279 -5.23 4.37 -7.73
C ILE A 279 -4.27 4.53 -8.92
N ARG A 280 -3.26 5.38 -8.84
CA ARG A 280 -2.30 5.58 -9.93
C ARG A 280 -1.32 4.41 -10.03
N ILE A 281 -1.10 3.70 -8.93
CA ILE A 281 -0.12 2.62 -8.84
C ILE A 281 -0.85 1.28 -8.97
N THR A 282 -0.82 0.74 -10.19
CA THR A 282 -1.43 -0.55 -10.55
C THR A 282 -0.45 -1.72 -10.48
N ALA A 283 0.77 -1.48 -9.98
CA ALA A 283 1.77 -2.52 -9.80
C ALA A 283 1.25 -3.61 -8.87
N THR A 284 1.54 -4.87 -9.23
CA THR A 284 1.22 -6.04 -8.42
C THR A 284 2.49 -6.75 -7.97
N ASN A 285 2.38 -7.49 -6.88
CA ASN A 285 3.42 -8.38 -6.39
C ASN A 285 2.81 -9.71 -5.98
N LYS A 286 3.64 -10.75 -5.99
CA LYS A 286 3.25 -12.07 -5.53
C LYS A 286 2.94 -12.06 -4.03
N ALA A 287 1.83 -12.68 -3.68
CA ALA A 287 1.44 -13.00 -2.32
C ALA A 287 1.06 -14.48 -2.24
N MET A 288 1.24 -15.06 -1.06
CA MET A 288 0.78 -16.40 -0.75
C MET A 288 -0.71 -16.35 -0.40
N MET A 289 -1.52 -17.09 -1.14
CA MET A 289 -2.96 -17.17 -0.95
C MET A 289 -3.31 -18.25 0.09
N ALA A 290 -4.56 -18.23 0.59
CA ALA A 290 -5.01 -19.18 1.61
C ALA A 290 -4.97 -20.65 1.14
N ASN A 291 -5.05 -20.89 -0.17
CA ASN A 291 -4.92 -22.22 -0.77
C ASN A 291 -3.45 -22.69 -0.91
N GLY A 292 -2.47 -21.88 -0.51
CA GLY A 292 -1.04 -22.18 -0.62
C GLY A 292 -0.42 -21.92 -1.99
N GLU A 293 -1.17 -21.28 -2.91
CA GLU A 293 -0.65 -20.87 -4.21
C GLU A 293 -0.19 -19.41 -4.19
N GLU A 294 0.74 -19.07 -5.08
CA GLU A 294 1.14 -17.68 -5.28
C GLU A 294 0.23 -17.00 -6.31
N ASP A 295 -0.28 -15.82 -5.98
CA ASP A 295 -0.98 -14.95 -6.93
C ASP A 295 -0.50 -13.51 -6.83
N ASN A 296 -0.67 -12.74 -7.88
CA ASN A 296 -0.32 -11.33 -7.92
C ASN A 296 -1.46 -10.48 -7.36
N ILE A 297 -1.15 -9.69 -6.34
CA ILE A 297 -2.10 -8.74 -5.75
C ILE A 297 -1.60 -7.29 -5.88
N PRO A 298 -2.50 -6.30 -5.98
CA PRO A 298 -2.11 -4.89 -6.04
C PRO A 298 -1.32 -4.45 -4.81
N VAL A 299 -0.12 -3.88 -5.03
CA VAL A 299 0.79 -3.44 -3.95
C VAL A 299 0.13 -2.37 -3.07
N MET A 300 -0.69 -1.50 -3.67
CA MET A 300 -1.39 -0.45 -2.91
C MET A 300 -2.54 -0.98 -2.05
N SER A 301 -2.97 -2.22 -2.25
CA SER A 301 -3.89 -2.89 -1.31
C SER A 301 -3.14 -3.42 -0.09
N THR A 302 -1.93 -3.97 -0.28
CA THR A 302 -1.14 -4.58 0.82
C THR A 302 -0.61 -3.58 1.83
N VAL A 303 -0.50 -2.30 1.46
CA VAL A 303 -0.06 -1.22 2.37
C VAL A 303 -1.23 -0.41 2.92
N ASN A 304 -2.47 -0.79 2.61
CA ASN A 304 -3.67 -0.16 3.13
C ASN A 304 -4.21 -0.97 4.31
N PRO A 305 -4.26 -0.44 5.55
CA PRO A 305 -4.74 -1.20 6.70
C PRO A 305 -6.26 -1.22 6.84
N LEU A 306 -6.97 -0.45 6.01
CA LEU A 306 -8.40 -0.22 6.15
C LEU A 306 -9.22 -1.36 5.53
N GLY A 307 -10.45 -1.48 6.00
CA GLY A 307 -11.42 -2.43 5.48
C GLY A 307 -12.83 -1.85 5.46
N THR A 308 -13.70 -2.45 4.66
CA THR A 308 -15.12 -2.08 4.56
C THR A 308 -15.96 -3.33 4.33
N VAL A 309 -17.26 -3.21 4.61
CA VAL A 309 -18.25 -4.25 4.35
C VAL A 309 -19.28 -3.66 3.40
N LEU A 310 -19.50 -4.33 2.28
CA LEU A 310 -20.43 -3.90 1.23
C LEU A 310 -21.57 -4.90 1.12
N TYR A 311 -22.74 -4.44 0.70
CA TYR A 311 -23.81 -5.36 0.31
C TYR A 311 -23.47 -6.06 -1.00
N GLY A 312 -23.68 -7.37 -1.01
CA GLY A 312 -23.47 -8.21 -2.18
C GLY A 312 -24.67 -8.27 -3.12
N SER A 313 -24.73 -9.33 -3.93
CA SER A 313 -25.78 -9.55 -4.92
C SER A 313 -26.90 -10.48 -4.42
N ASN A 314 -26.82 -11.05 -3.21
CA ASN A 314 -27.77 -12.07 -2.75
C ASN A 314 -28.35 -11.81 -1.35
N ASN A 315 -29.59 -12.24 -1.10
CA ASN A 315 -30.21 -12.32 0.24
C ASN A 315 -29.95 -11.11 1.17
N LEU A 316 -30.20 -9.90 0.69
CA LEU A 316 -30.13 -8.70 1.54
C LEU A 316 -31.28 -8.71 2.57
N PRO A 317 -31.10 -8.07 3.75
CA PRO A 317 -32.18 -7.86 4.70
C PRO A 317 -33.38 -7.14 4.06
N SER A 318 -34.59 -7.47 4.51
CA SER A 318 -35.82 -6.86 3.99
C SER A 318 -35.79 -5.33 4.13
N GLY A 319 -36.14 -4.63 3.04
CA GLY A 319 -36.11 -3.17 2.97
C GLY A 319 -34.76 -2.58 2.53
N MET A 320 -33.81 -3.42 2.10
CA MET A 320 -32.52 -2.99 1.52
C MET A 320 -32.30 -3.51 0.10
N GLU A 321 -33.35 -3.96 -0.58
CA GLU A 321 -33.27 -4.56 -1.93
C GLU A 321 -32.77 -3.57 -3.01
N ASP A 322 -32.90 -2.28 -2.75
CA ASP A 322 -32.33 -1.19 -3.55
C ASP A 322 -30.81 -1.15 -3.48
N LYS A 323 -30.21 -1.54 -2.34
CA LYS A 323 -28.75 -1.55 -2.09
C LYS A 323 -28.01 -2.77 -2.64
N LYS A 324 -28.73 -3.70 -3.27
CA LYS A 324 -28.15 -4.90 -3.88
C LYS A 324 -27.20 -4.49 -5.02
N LEU A 325 -26.01 -5.11 -5.06
CA LEU A 325 -25.03 -4.90 -6.12
C LEU A 325 -25.64 -5.26 -7.48
N LYS A 326 -25.63 -4.29 -8.41
CA LYS A 326 -26.18 -4.39 -9.76
C LYS A 326 -25.25 -3.72 -10.77
N LEU A 327 -25.27 -4.23 -12.00
CA LEU A 327 -24.69 -3.58 -13.15
C LEU A 327 -25.70 -2.59 -13.74
N GLU A 328 -25.38 -1.30 -13.71
CA GLU A 328 -26.20 -0.24 -14.29
C GLU A 328 -25.63 0.14 -15.65
N ILE A 329 -26.44 0.04 -16.72
CA ILE A 329 -26.03 0.37 -18.09
C ILE A 329 -26.93 1.47 -18.65
N PHE A 330 -26.33 2.60 -18.99
CA PHE A 330 -26.96 3.70 -19.70
C PHE A 330 -26.57 3.64 -21.16
N TYR A 331 -27.56 3.57 -22.05
CA TYR A 331 -27.32 3.36 -23.48
C TYR A 331 -28.25 4.20 -24.37
N THR A 332 -27.79 4.46 -25.58
CA THR A 332 -28.57 5.08 -26.65
C THR A 332 -28.91 4.03 -27.70
N LYS A 333 -30.18 3.96 -28.12
CA LYS A 333 -30.60 3.09 -29.22
C LYS A 333 -30.26 3.77 -30.54
N ALA A 334 -29.47 3.12 -31.39
CA ALA A 334 -29.29 3.57 -32.77
C ALA A 334 -30.59 3.36 -33.56
N ASN A 335 -30.92 4.32 -34.42
CA ASN A 335 -32.10 4.25 -35.31
C ASN A 335 -31.85 3.39 -36.54
#